data_AF-A0A954M671-F1
#
_entry.id   AF-A0A954M671-F1
#
_cell.length_a   1.000
_cell.length_b   1.000
_cell.length_c   1.000
_cell.angle_alpha   90.00
_cell.angle_beta   90.00
_cell.angle_gamma   90.00
#
_symmetry.space_group_name_H-M   'P 1'
#
loop_
_entity.id
_entity.type
_entity.pdbx_description
1 polymer ?
#
loop_
_entity_poly.entity_id
_entity_poly.type
_entity_poly.pdbx_seq_one_letter_code
_entity_poly.pdbx_strand_id
1 'polypeptide(L)'
;MTEPQAMLHAEACRCLELRLYRSAVVMMWNLVFECVRRWVFDNKLSDFNKELVSGYTRKNGQAVYEQIVNYSDFWDSQSVGERITLDTCERCKLIGVKLHHRLVGLLNDRNDHAHSNYTEPERER
;
A
#
# COMPACT_ATOMS: atom_id res chain seq x y z
N MET A 1 6.24 -13.72 -10.11
CA MET A 1 5.33 -12.56 -10.26
C MET A 1 3.93 -13.12 -10.48
N THR A 2 2.95 -12.69 -9.69
CA THR A 2 1.55 -13.16 -9.81
C THR A 2 0.87 -12.53 -11.02
N GLU A 3 -0.29 -13.05 -11.44
CA GLU A 3 -1.08 -12.47 -12.54
C GLU A 3 -1.45 -11.00 -12.28
N PRO A 4 -1.95 -10.59 -11.08
CA PRO A 4 -2.18 -9.17 -10.79
C PRO A 4 -0.93 -8.30 -10.92
N GLN A 5 0.23 -8.80 -10.47
CA GLN A 5 1.49 -8.06 -10.60
C GLN A 5 1.90 -7.91 -12.08
N ALA A 6 1.71 -8.95 -12.89
CA ALA A 6 1.98 -8.88 -14.33
C ALA A 6 1.08 -7.87 -15.04
N MET A 7 -0.21 -7.83 -14.70
CA MET A 7 -1.16 -6.85 -15.25
C MET A 7 -0.79 -5.42 -14.87
N LEU A 8 -0.46 -5.17 -13.61
CA LEU A 8 -0.06 -3.84 -13.13
C LEU A 8 1.25 -3.37 -13.79
N HIS A 9 2.22 -4.28 -13.96
CA HIS A 9 3.45 -3.99 -14.68
C HIS A 9 3.18 -3.64 -16.15
N ALA A 10 2.38 -4.44 -16.86
CA ALA A 10 2.03 -4.19 -18.25
C ALA A 10 1.31 -2.85 -18.43
N GLU A 11 0.38 -2.52 -17.53
CA GLU A 11 -0.35 -1.25 -17.57
C GLU A 11 0.56 -0.05 -17.25
N ALA A 12 1.49 -0.21 -16.31
CA ALA A 12 2.50 0.82 -16.05
C ALA A 12 3.39 1.09 -17.28
N CYS A 13 3.84 0.04 -17.97
CA CYS A 13 4.58 0.17 -19.23
C CYS A 13 3.76 0.88 -20.31
N ARG A 14 2.50 0.49 -20.49
CA ARG A 14 1.58 1.14 -21.44
C ARG A 14 1.39 2.62 -21.13
N CYS A 15 1.22 2.98 -19.85
CA CYS A 15 1.14 4.39 -19.44
C CYS A 15 2.41 5.17 -19.84
N LEU A 16 3.60 4.58 -19.68
CA LEU A 16 4.85 5.20 -20.10
C LEU A 16 4.95 5.37 -21.62
N GLU A 17 4.59 4.35 -22.39
CA GLU A 17 4.57 4.39 -23.86
C GLU A 17 3.65 5.49 -24.39
N LEU A 18 2.49 5.66 -23.75
CA LEU A 18 1.50 6.70 -24.07
C LEU A 18 1.80 8.05 -23.42
N ARG A 19 2.93 8.20 -22.72
CA ARG A 19 3.33 9.43 -22.00
C ARG A 19 2.33 9.89 -20.93
N LEU A 20 1.54 8.96 -20.39
CA LEU A 20 0.62 9.17 -19.27
C LEU A 20 1.38 9.04 -17.95
N TYR A 21 2.34 9.94 -17.69
CA TYR A 21 3.30 9.78 -16.59
C TYR A 21 2.64 9.72 -15.22
N ARG A 22 1.59 10.53 -14.98
CA ARG A 22 0.86 10.48 -13.71
C ARG A 22 0.24 9.11 -13.46
N SER A 23 -0.42 8.55 -14.48
CA SER A 23 -0.99 7.21 -14.40
C SER A 23 0.09 6.14 -14.25
N ALA A 24 1.24 6.29 -14.91
CA ALA A 24 2.36 5.37 -14.77
C ALA A 24 2.88 5.30 -13.32
N VAL A 25 2.98 6.45 -12.63
CA VAL A 25 3.35 6.51 -11.19
C VAL A 25 2.33 5.74 -10.34
N VAL A 26 1.04 5.95 -10.59
CA VAL A 26 -0.03 5.24 -9.85
C VAL A 26 0.02 3.73 -10.08
N MET A 27 0.23 3.30 -11.33
CA MET A 27 0.32 1.87 -11.66
C MET A 27 1.56 1.21 -11.08
N MET A 28 2.70 1.89 -11.11
CA MET A 28 3.93 1.39 -10.49
C MET A 28 3.78 1.28 -8.98
N TRP A 29 3.14 2.25 -8.33
CA TRP A 29 2.84 2.15 -6.90
C TRP A 29 1.94 0.96 -6.58
N ASN A 30 0.85 0.76 -7.34
CA ASN A 30 -0.04 -0.37 -7.14
C ASN A 30 0.71 -1.71 -7.27
N LEU A 31 1.65 -1.81 -8.22
CA LEU A 31 2.52 -2.98 -8.36
C LEU A 31 3.41 -3.18 -7.12
N VAL A 32 4.11 -2.12 -6.67
CA VAL A 32 4.97 -2.19 -5.48
C VAL A 32 4.17 -2.60 -4.25
N PHE A 33 2.99 -2.03 -4.04
CA PHE A 33 2.15 -2.34 -2.90
C PHE A 33 1.56 -3.75 -2.96
N GLU A 34 1.18 -4.23 -4.15
CA GLU A 34 0.78 -5.63 -4.36
C GLU A 34 1.92 -6.61 -4.00
N CYS A 35 3.17 -6.28 -4.35
CA CYS A 35 4.33 -7.07 -3.92
C CYS A 35 4.48 -7.09 -2.39
N VAL A 36 4.31 -5.95 -1.72
CA VAL A 36 4.36 -5.88 -0.25
C VAL A 36 3.25 -6.71 0.39
N ARG A 37 1.99 -6.52 -0.01
CA ARG A 37 0.85 -7.28 0.54
C ARG A 37 1.00 -8.77 0.33
N ARG A 38 1.38 -9.19 -0.87
CA ARG A 38 1.61 -10.61 -1.18
C ARG A 38 2.71 -11.18 -0.31
N TRP A 39 3.83 -10.49 -0.19
CA TRP A 39 4.94 -10.93 0.65
C TRP A 39 4.54 -11.06 2.12
N VAL A 40 3.79 -10.08 2.65
CA VAL A 40 3.25 -10.13 4.02
C VAL A 40 2.34 -11.34 4.19
N PHE A 41 1.37 -11.52 3.29
CA PHE A 41 0.42 -12.62 3.37
C PHE A 41 1.09 -14.00 3.30
N ASP A 42 2.01 -14.18 2.35
CA ASP A 42 2.63 -15.48 2.11
C ASP A 42 3.67 -15.86 3.17
N ASN A 43 4.33 -14.88 3.79
CA ASN A 43 5.53 -15.14 4.60
C ASN A 43 5.49 -14.60 6.03
N LYS A 44 4.73 -13.55 6.31
CA LYS A 44 4.83 -12.75 7.55
C LYS A 44 3.48 -12.47 8.22
N LEU A 45 2.42 -13.17 7.81
CA LEU A 45 1.05 -12.89 8.19
C LEU A 45 0.81 -12.98 9.71
N SER A 46 1.42 -13.96 10.38
CA SER A 46 1.28 -14.14 11.84
C SER A 46 1.80 -12.92 12.61
N ASP A 47 3.02 -12.46 12.32
CA ASP A 47 3.63 -11.31 12.99
C ASP A 47 2.88 -10.01 12.67
N PHE A 48 2.45 -9.88 11.41
CA PHE A 48 1.62 -8.76 10.96
C PHE A 48 0.28 -8.70 11.70
N ASN A 49 -0.48 -9.81 11.73
CA ASN A 49 -1.79 -9.86 12.41
C ASN A 49 -1.68 -9.61 13.91
N LYS A 50 -0.62 -10.12 14.54
CA LYS A 50 -0.37 -9.87 15.97
C LYS A 50 -0.26 -8.37 16.24
N GLU A 51 0.60 -7.68 15.48
CA GLU A 51 0.79 -6.24 15.63
C GLU A 51 -0.45 -5.45 15.21
N LEU A 52 -1.16 -5.89 14.16
CA LEU A 52 -2.36 -5.22 13.67
C LEU A 52 -3.47 -5.17 14.72
N VAL A 53 -3.73 -6.30 15.39
CA VAL A 53 -4.79 -6.41 16.40
C VAL A 53 -4.41 -5.68 17.70
N SER A 54 -3.14 -5.75 18.12
CA SER A 54 -2.71 -5.13 19.38
C SER A 54 -2.37 -3.64 19.24
N GLY A 55 -1.82 -3.25 18.09
CA GLY A 55 -1.30 -1.89 17.84
C GLY A 55 -2.37 -0.87 17.46
N TYR A 56 -3.57 -1.35 17.09
CA TYR A 56 -4.69 -0.52 16.69
C TYR A 56 -5.94 -0.92 17.47
N THR A 57 -6.10 -0.35 18.67
CA THR A 57 -7.27 -0.57 19.53
C THR A 57 -8.07 0.71 19.74
N ARG A 58 -9.39 0.58 19.81
CA ARG A 58 -10.31 1.64 20.22
C ARG A 58 -10.15 1.92 21.73
N LYS A 59 -10.74 3.03 22.19
CA LYS A 59 -10.71 3.43 23.61
C LYS A 59 -11.29 2.38 24.58
N ASN A 60 -12.18 1.51 24.09
CA ASN A 60 -12.78 0.41 24.85
C ASN A 60 -11.95 -0.89 24.82
N GLY A 61 -10.73 -0.86 24.25
CA GLY A 61 -9.85 -2.02 24.15
C GLY A 61 -10.17 -3.00 23.01
N GLN A 62 -11.22 -2.75 22.22
CA GLN A 62 -11.52 -3.57 21.04
C GLN A 62 -10.57 -3.23 19.90
N ALA A 63 -10.12 -4.25 19.15
CA ALA A 63 -9.31 -4.05 17.96
C ALA A 63 -10.09 -3.23 16.91
N VAL A 64 -9.38 -2.33 16.23
CA VAL A 64 -9.92 -1.53 15.12
C VAL A 64 -10.03 -2.37 13.86
N TYR A 65 -9.07 -3.27 13.64
CA TYR A 65 -8.98 -4.14 12.47
C TYR A 65 -9.13 -5.61 12.88
N GLU A 66 -9.75 -6.39 12.01
CA GLU A 66 -9.80 -7.84 12.11
C GLU A 66 -8.49 -8.46 11.61
N GLN A 67 -8.23 -9.70 12.00
CA GLN A 67 -7.10 -10.45 11.48
C GLN A 67 -7.33 -10.79 10.01
N ILE A 68 -6.27 -10.68 9.21
CA ILE A 68 -6.29 -11.11 7.82
C ILE A 68 -6.15 -12.64 7.80
N VAL A 69 -7.13 -13.34 7.26
CA VAL A 69 -7.15 -14.80 7.12
C VAL A 69 -6.97 -15.21 5.67
N ASN A 70 -7.68 -14.55 4.76
CA ASN A 70 -7.57 -14.76 3.32
C ASN A 70 -6.95 -13.54 2.65
N TYR A 71 -6.38 -13.74 1.46
CA TYR A 71 -5.77 -12.65 0.71
C TYR A 71 -6.81 -11.58 0.32
N SER A 72 -8.06 -11.99 0.12
CA SER A 72 -9.19 -11.10 -0.17
C SER A 72 -9.45 -10.09 0.94
N ASP A 73 -9.12 -10.41 2.19
CA ASP A 73 -9.44 -9.56 3.35
C ASP A 73 -8.67 -8.22 3.32
N PHE A 74 -7.60 -8.12 2.52
CA PHE A 74 -6.91 -6.87 2.21
C PHE A 74 -7.72 -5.90 1.33
N TRP A 75 -8.87 -6.33 0.80
CA TRP A 75 -9.69 -5.56 -0.13
C TRP A 75 -11.09 -5.23 0.41
N ASP A 76 -11.45 -5.76 1.58
CA ASP A 76 -12.74 -5.49 2.20
C ASP A 76 -12.87 -4.02 2.62
N SER A 77 -14.10 -3.52 2.75
CA SER A 77 -14.36 -2.10 3.07
C SER A 77 -13.87 -1.66 4.45
N GLN A 78 -13.60 -2.61 5.34
CA GLN A 78 -12.98 -2.40 6.66
C GLN A 78 -11.52 -2.88 6.72
N SER A 79 -10.93 -3.18 5.56
CA SER A 79 -9.56 -3.67 5.45
C SER A 79 -8.51 -2.63 5.82
N VAL A 80 -7.30 -3.13 6.03
CA VAL A 80 -6.12 -2.32 6.30
C VAL A 80 -5.69 -1.54 5.07
N GLY A 81 -5.79 -0.21 5.14
CA GLY A 81 -5.29 0.68 4.09
C GLY A 81 -3.77 0.61 3.90
N GLU A 82 -3.28 1.17 2.79
CA GLU A 82 -1.86 1.14 2.41
C GLU A 82 -0.93 1.67 3.49
N ARG A 83 -1.27 2.84 4.05
CA ARG A 83 -0.46 3.47 5.09
C ARG A 83 -0.35 2.59 6.33
N ILE A 84 -1.49 2.06 6.79
CA ILE A 84 -1.54 1.20 7.97
C ILE A 84 -0.79 -0.11 7.73
N THR A 85 -0.88 -0.67 6.53
CA THR A 85 -0.11 -1.86 6.16
C THR A 85 1.39 -1.61 6.29
N LEU A 86 1.89 -0.49 5.75
CA LEU A 86 3.31 -0.12 5.84
C LEU A 86 3.74 0.15 7.29
N ASP A 87 2.95 0.93 8.03
CA ASP A 87 3.22 1.26 9.43
C ASP A 87 3.24 0.00 10.31
N THR A 88 2.31 -0.93 10.08
CA THR A 88 2.29 -2.23 10.78
C THR A 88 3.55 -3.02 10.47
N CYS A 89 3.95 -3.11 9.19
CA CYS A 89 5.18 -3.81 8.79
C CYS A 89 6.44 -3.24 9.45
N GLU A 90 6.51 -1.93 9.67
CA GLU A 90 7.63 -1.29 10.37
C GLU A 90 7.60 -1.61 11.87
N ARG A 91 6.43 -1.48 12.51
CA ARG A 91 6.26 -1.75 13.95
C ARG A 91 6.62 -3.19 14.34
N CYS A 92 6.22 -4.17 13.52
CA CYS A 92 6.61 -5.56 13.73
C CYS A 92 7.97 -5.92 13.09
N LYS A 93 8.76 -4.92 12.67
CA LYS A 93 10.14 -5.04 12.17
C LYS A 93 10.28 -5.95 10.95
N LEU A 94 9.22 -6.10 10.16
CA LEU A 94 9.26 -6.80 8.88
C LEU A 94 10.03 -6.00 7.84
N ILE A 95 9.93 -4.67 7.91
CA ILE A 95 10.72 -3.73 7.12
C ILE A 95 11.46 -2.75 8.04
N GLY A 96 12.65 -2.33 7.63
CA GLY A 96 13.40 -1.32 8.38
C GLY A 96 12.87 0.09 8.14
N VAL A 97 13.11 0.99 9.11
CA VAL A 97 12.69 2.40 9.11
C VAL A 97 13.02 3.12 7.79
N LYS A 98 14.22 2.92 7.23
CA LYS A 98 14.64 3.55 5.97
C LYS A 98 13.77 3.12 4.78
N LEU A 99 13.44 1.83 4.72
CA LEU A 99 12.58 1.29 3.66
C LEU A 99 11.14 1.76 3.87
N HIS A 100 10.65 1.76 5.11
CA HIS A 100 9.35 2.32 5.46
C HIS A 100 9.21 3.78 5.03
N HIS A 101 10.15 4.66 5.41
CA HIS A 101 10.14 6.06 5.00
C HIS A 101 10.11 6.22 3.48
N ARG A 102 10.85 5.39 2.74
CA ARG A 102 10.84 5.43 1.27
C ARG A 102 9.49 5.00 0.71
N LEU A 103 8.90 3.92 1.21
CA LEU A 103 7.59 3.44 0.76
C LEU A 103 6.47 4.43 1.08
N VAL A 104 6.51 5.06 2.26
CA VAL A 104 5.56 6.12 2.62
C VAL A 104 5.74 7.36 1.73
N GLY A 105 6.97 7.74 1.39
CA GLY A 105 7.23 8.80 0.42
C GLY A 105 6.58 8.50 -0.94
N LEU A 106 6.80 7.29 -1.47
CA LEU A 106 6.19 6.86 -2.73
C LEU A 106 4.65 6.79 -2.67
N LEU A 107 4.08 6.41 -1.52
CA LEU A 107 2.63 6.44 -1.29
C LEU A 107 2.09 7.87 -1.36
N ASN A 108 2.78 8.84 -0.76
CA ASN A 108 2.40 10.25 -0.80
C ASN A 108 2.50 10.78 -2.23
N ASP A 109 3.60 10.50 -2.93
CA ASP A 109 3.77 10.86 -4.34
C ASP A 109 2.63 10.27 -5.18
N ARG A 110 2.28 8.99 -4.98
CA ARG A 110 1.13 8.39 -5.67
C ARG A 110 -0.15 9.15 -5.40
N ASN A 111 -0.44 9.50 -4.15
CA ASN A 111 -1.65 10.23 -3.77
C ASN A 111 -1.74 11.58 -4.49
N ASP A 112 -0.64 12.31 -4.61
CA ASP A 112 -0.57 13.58 -5.35
C ASP A 112 -0.83 13.38 -6.85
N HIS A 113 -0.33 12.27 -7.42
CA HIS A 113 -0.56 11.94 -8.83
C HIS A 113 -1.99 11.45 -9.09
N ALA A 114 -2.60 10.71 -8.16
CA ALA A 114 -3.94 10.13 -8.27
C ALA A 114 -5.06 11.12 -7.95
N HIS A 115 -4.83 12.03 -7.02
CA HIS A 115 -5.79 13.02 -6.57
C HIS A 115 -5.19 14.41 -6.75
N SER A 116 -5.82 15.24 -7.59
CA SER A 116 -5.47 16.65 -7.71
C SER A 116 -6.01 17.39 -6.48
N ASN A 117 -5.41 17.16 -5.30
CA ASN A 117 -5.85 17.76 -4.04
C ASN A 117 -5.29 19.19 -3.85
N TYR A 118 -4.71 19.77 -4.89
CA TYR A 118 -4.25 21.15 -4.88
C TYR A 118 -5.46 22.08 -4.92
N THR A 119 -5.55 22.96 -3.93
CA THR A 119 -6.53 24.07 -3.86
C THR A 119 -6.32 25.09 -4.97
N GLU A 120 -5.12 25.13 -5.56
CA GLU A 120 -4.79 25.98 -6.71
C GLU A 120 -4.33 25.10 -7.89
N PRO A 121 -4.68 25.46 -9.14
CA PRO A 121 -4.14 24.78 -10.30
C PRO A 121 -2.65 25.08 -10.44
N GLU A 122 -1.77 24.15 -10.03
CA GLU A 122 -0.36 24.23 -10.39
C GLU A 122 -0.26 24.17 -11.92
N ARG A 123 0.22 25.28 -12.52
CA ARG A 123 0.74 25.28 -13.89
C ARG A 123 1.85 24.24 -13.97
N GLU A 124 1.59 23.18 -14.74
CA GLU A 124 2.56 22.33 -15.45
C GLU A 124 3.88 22.05 -14.71
N ARG A 125 4.00 20.83 -14.17
CA ARG A 125 5.30 20.17 -13.98
C ARG A 125 5.46 19.04 -14.97
#